data_AF-A0A7W2RDJ2-F1
#
_entry.id   AF-A0A7W2RDJ2-F1
#
_cell.length_a   1.000
_cell.length_b   1.000
_cell.length_c   1.000
_cell.angle_alpha   90.00
_cell.angle_beta   90.00
_cell.angle_gamma   90.00
#
_symmetry.space_group_name_H-M   'P 1'
#
loop_
_entity.id
_entity.type
_entity.pdbx_description
1 polymer ?
#
loop_
_entity_poly.entity_id
_entity_poly.type
_entity_poly.pdbx_seq_one_letter_code
_entity_poly.pdbx_strand_id
1 'polypeptide(L)'
;MHLILDDAGYHRAHVVKDKANEFNVELHYLLLYSTNLNPIEWLWKVINEHIRNNKYFATANEFRDKIDEFFSQTPPKISDILGSRINDNFQVLNSAS
;
A
#
# COMPACT_ATOMS: atom_id res chain seq x y z
N MET A 1 0.85 -17.73 -4.68
CA MET A 1 0.77 -16.25 -4.67
C MET A 1 1.13 -15.79 -3.27
N HIS A 2 1.97 -14.77 -3.12
CA HIS A 2 2.38 -14.28 -1.80
C HIS A 2 1.75 -12.92 -1.54
N LEU A 3 1.20 -12.72 -0.35
CA LEU A 3 0.59 -11.47 0.08
C LEU A 3 1.32 -10.95 1.31
N ILE A 4 1.81 -9.71 1.22
CA ILE A 4 2.48 -9.02 2.31
C ILE A 4 1.46 -8.13 3.01
N LEU A 5 1.30 -8.30 4.32
CA LEU A 5 0.32 -7.60 5.14
C LEU A 5 1.01 -6.89 6.30
N ASP A 6 0.42 -5.77 6.75
CA ASP A 6 0.81 -5.14 8.00
C ASP A 6 0.41 -6.02 9.21
N ASP A 7 0.90 -5.66 10.39
CA ASP A 7 0.64 -6.40 11.62
C ASP A 7 -0.71 -6.06 12.28
N ALA A 8 -1.71 -5.62 11.50
CA ALA A 8 -3.03 -5.33 12.04
C ALA A 8 -3.75 -6.60 12.50
N GLY A 9 -4.43 -6.52 13.65
CA GLY A 9 -5.06 -7.68 14.28
C GLY A 9 -6.07 -8.42 13.39
N TYR A 10 -6.77 -7.72 12.50
CA TYR A 10 -7.73 -8.33 11.58
C TYR A 10 -7.07 -9.14 10.46
N HIS A 11 -5.83 -8.82 10.05
CA HIS A 11 -5.07 -9.63 9.08
C HIS A 11 -4.66 -11.00 9.64
N ARG A 12 -4.59 -11.13 10.96
CA ARG A 12 -4.26 -12.39 11.65
C ARG A 12 -5.49 -13.22 12.04
N ALA A 13 -6.70 -12.74 11.73
CA ALA A 13 -7.93 -13.43 12.06
C ALA A 13 -7.99 -14.82 11.38
N HIS A 14 -8.56 -15.80 12.09
CA HIS A 14 -8.64 -17.19 11.61
C HIS A 14 -9.32 -17.29 10.24
N VAL A 15 -10.44 -16.57 10.07
CA VAL A 15 -11.20 -16.52 8.81
C VAL A 15 -10.34 -16.07 7.62
N VAL A 16 -9.43 -15.11 7.84
CA VAL A 16 -8.52 -14.62 6.78
C VAL A 16 -7.50 -15.69 6.42
N LYS A 17 -6.92 -16.36 7.41
CA LYS A 17 -5.95 -17.45 7.20
C LYS A 17 -6.59 -18.65 6.50
N ASP A 18 -7.80 -19.03 6.89
CA ASP A 18 -8.53 -20.13 6.27
C ASP A 18 -8.79 -19.85 4.78
N LYS A 19 -9.25 -18.64 4.46
CA LYS A 19 -9.47 -18.24 3.07
C LYS A 19 -8.17 -18.14 2.29
N ALA A 20 -7.10 -17.63 2.88
CA ALA A 20 -5.80 -17.61 2.23
C ALA A 20 -5.33 -19.04 1.89
N ASN A 21 -5.50 -20.00 2.79
CA ASN A 21 -5.19 -21.41 2.54
C ASN A 21 -6.07 -22.01 1.42
N GLU A 22 -7.38 -21.73 1.41
CA GLU A 22 -8.31 -22.16 0.35
C GLU A 22 -7.88 -21.67 -1.04
N PHE A 23 -7.39 -20.43 -1.13
CA PHE A 23 -6.90 -19.83 -2.37
C PHE A 23 -5.40 -20.08 -2.65
N ASN A 24 -4.71 -20.88 -1.84
CA ASN A 24 -3.27 -21.13 -1.94
C ASN A 24 -2.42 -19.82 -1.96
N VAL A 25 -2.80 -18.89 -1.07
CA VAL A 25 -2.14 -17.60 -0.83
C VAL A 25 -1.32 -17.71 0.44
N GLU A 26 -0.02 -17.47 0.31
CA GLU A 26 0.88 -17.42 1.46
C GLU A 26 0.90 -16.00 2.04
N LEU A 27 0.56 -15.89 3.33
CA LEU A 27 0.51 -14.61 4.05
C LEU A 27 1.84 -14.35 4.76
N HIS A 28 2.48 -13.24 4.41
CA HIS A 28 3.67 -12.71 5.09
C HIS A 28 3.27 -11.50 5.91
N TYR A 29 3.61 -11.50 7.20
CA TYR A 29 3.31 -10.39 8.09
C TYR A 29 4.57 -9.57 8.32
N LEU A 30 4.48 -8.26 8.10
CA LEU A 30 5.54 -7.32 8.42
C LEU A 30 5.70 -7.16 9.93
N LEU A 31 6.92 -6.87 10.38
CA LEU A 31 7.17 -6.53 11.77
C LEU A 31 6.50 -5.21 12.13
N LEU A 32 6.16 -5.06 13.41
CA LEU A 32 5.57 -3.85 13.96
C LEU A 32 6.38 -2.60 13.55
N TYR A 33 5.69 -1.53 13.18
CA TYR A 33 6.28 -0.25 12.76
C TYR A 33 7.18 -0.29 11.50
N SER A 34 7.05 -1.31 10.65
CA SER A 34 7.81 -1.42 9.39
C SER A 34 7.14 -0.69 8.23
N THR A 35 6.67 0.55 8.43
CA THR A 35 5.94 1.34 7.43
C THR A 35 6.71 1.48 6.11
N ASN A 36 8.04 1.60 6.18
CA ASN A 36 8.91 1.68 5.00
C ASN A 36 8.91 0.40 4.14
N LEU A 37 8.61 -0.75 4.75
CA LEU A 37 8.54 -2.05 4.06
C LEU A 37 7.16 -2.34 3.48
N ASN A 38 6.16 -1.50 3.76
CA ASN A 38 4.80 -1.70 3.29
C ASN A 38 4.56 -0.93 1.96
N PRO A 39 4.46 -1.60 0.81
CA PRO A 39 4.34 -0.94 -0.49
C PRO A 39 3.09 -0.05 -0.61
N ILE A 40 2.02 -0.39 0.12
CA ILE A 40 0.77 0.38 0.09
C ILE A 40 0.94 1.77 0.70
N GLU A 41 1.86 1.96 1.65
CA GLU A 41 2.14 3.26 2.27
C GLU A 41 2.82 4.20 1.27
N TRP A 42 3.74 3.67 0.46
CA TRP A 42 4.36 4.42 -0.64
C TRP A 42 3.36 4.76 -1.73
N LEU A 43 2.50 3.81 -2.11
CA LEU A 43 1.39 4.07 -3.03
C LEU A 43 0.46 5.15 -2.49
N TRP A 44 0.11 5.08 -1.21
CA TRP A 44 -0.74 6.06 -0.53
C TRP A 44 -0.10 7.46 -0.54
N LYS A 45 1.22 7.55 -0.33
CA LYS A 45 1.95 8.81 -0.46
C LYS A 45 1.84 9.40 -1.87
N VAL A 46 2.00 8.59 -2.92
CA VAL A 46 1.84 9.02 -4.32
C VAL A 46 0.40 9.46 -4.62
N ILE A 47 -0.59 8.72 -4.13
CA ILE A 47 -2.01 9.06 -4.24
C ILE A 47 -2.28 10.42 -3.60
N ASN A 48 -1.78 10.65 -2.38
CA ASN A 48 -1.94 11.92 -1.69
C ASN A 48 -1.32 13.08 -2.48
N GLU A 49 -0.13 12.88 -3.05
CA GLU A 49 0.55 13.88 -3.89
C GLU A 49 -0.29 14.29 -5.12
N HIS A 50 -1.02 13.36 -5.74
CA HIS A 50 -1.80 13.62 -6.96
C HIS A 50 -3.23 14.12 -6.66
N ILE A 51 -3.89 13.50 -5.69
CA ILE A 51 -5.33 13.64 -5.48
C ILE A 51 -5.65 14.57 -4.33
N ARG A 52 -4.87 14.54 -3.25
CA ARG A 52 -5.27 15.14 -1.97
C ARG A 52 -4.53 16.43 -1.63
N ASN A 53 -3.25 16.53 -1.94
CA ASN A 53 -2.43 17.68 -1.57
C ASN A 53 -3.06 18.96 -2.12
N ASN A 54 -3.33 19.92 -1.23
CA ASN A 54 -3.94 21.22 -1.52
C ASN A 54 -5.35 21.17 -2.14
N LYS A 55 -6.09 20.06 -1.96
CA LYS A 55 -7.48 19.92 -2.44
C LYS A 55 -8.41 19.61 -1.27
N TYR A 56 -9.55 20.29 -1.24
CA TYR A 56 -10.64 20.01 -0.30
C TYR A 56 -11.74 19.25 -1.01
N PHE A 57 -12.24 18.20 -0.37
CA PHE A 57 -13.37 17.41 -0.86
C PHE A 57 -14.56 17.66 0.05
N ALA A 58 -15.68 18.10 -0.54
CA ALA A 58 -16.87 18.42 0.23
C ALA A 58 -17.64 17.16 0.66
N THR A 59 -17.47 16.05 -0.07
CA THR A 59 -18.15 14.79 0.19
C THR A 59 -17.22 13.59 0.06
N ALA A 60 -17.56 12.50 0.75
CA ALA A 60 -16.85 11.23 0.61
C ALA A 60 -16.94 10.65 -0.82
N ASN A 61 -18.05 10.90 -1.51
CA ASN A 61 -18.24 10.46 -2.90
C ASN A 61 -17.26 11.15 -3.84
N GLU A 62 -17.12 12.48 -3.72
CA GLU A 62 -16.18 13.25 -4.52
C GLU A 62 -14.73 12.74 -4.33
N PHE A 63 -14.37 12.42 -3.09
CA PHE A 63 -13.05 11.85 -2.79
C PHE A 63 -12.88 10.47 -3.43
N ARG A 64 -13.89 9.60 -3.33
CA ARG A 64 -13.89 8.27 -3.95
C ARG A 64 -13.77 8.34 -5.46
N ASP A 65 -14.54 9.20 -6.11
CA ASP A 65 -14.51 9.39 -7.56
C ASP A 65 -13.10 9.78 -8.04
N LYS A 66 -12.40 10.62 -7.26
CA LYS A 66 -11.01 10.97 -7.58
C LYS A 66 -10.02 9.83 -7.38
N ILE A 67 -10.21 9.00 -6.37
CA ILE A 67 -9.42 7.77 -6.20
C ILE A 67 -9.63 6.84 -7.40
N ASP A 68 -10.87 6.63 -7.83
CA ASP A 68 -11.20 5.77 -8.95
C ASP A 68 -10.65 6.33 -10.29
N GLU A 69 -10.74 7.65 -10.49
CA GLU A 69 -10.13 8.35 -11.62
C GLU A 69 -8.61 8.18 -11.63
N PHE A 70 -7.96 8.27 -10.46
CA PHE A 70 -6.53 8.02 -10.34
C PHE A 70 -6.18 6.61 -10.81
N PHE A 71 -6.79 5.56 -10.23
CA PHE A 71 -6.43 4.19 -10.60
C PHE A 71 -6.73 3.84 -12.06
N SER A 72 -7.74 4.47 -12.67
CA SER A 72 -8.09 4.22 -14.08
C SER A 72 -7.18 4.92 -15.08
N GLN A 73 -6.66 6.12 -14.76
CA GLN A 73 -6.00 6.97 -15.77
C GLN A 73 -4.55 7.35 -15.44
N THR A 74 -4.17 7.35 -14.16
CA THR A 74 -2.90 7.91 -13.71
C THR A 74 -1.74 6.89 -13.71
N PRO A 75 -1.90 5.61 -13.26
CA PRO A 75 -0.79 4.67 -13.21
C PRO A 75 0.04 4.53 -14.50
N PRO A 76 -0.57 4.47 -15.71
CA PRO A 76 0.21 4.39 -16.94
C PRO A 76 1.06 5.64 -17.21
N LYS A 77 0.65 6.80 -16.69
CA LYS A 77 1.34 8.10 -16.88
C LYS A 77 2.48 8.32 -15.89
N ILE A 78 2.46 7.61 -14.76
CA ILE A 78 3.44 7.75 -13.67
C ILE A 78 4.19 6.45 -13.39
N SER A 79 4.22 5.52 -14.36
CA SER A 79 4.83 4.20 -14.21
C SER A 79 6.28 4.28 -13.72
N ASP A 80 7.05 5.24 -14.23
CA ASP A 80 8.45 5.42 -13.87
C ASP A 80 8.61 5.91 -12.42
N ILE A 81 7.68 6.75 -11.96
CA ILE A 81 7.64 7.22 -10.55
C ILE A 81 7.23 6.06 -9.63
N LEU A 82 6.23 5.27 -10.03
CA LEU A 82 5.79 4.11 -9.27
C LEU A 82 6.92 3.08 -9.17
N GLY A 83 7.61 2.76 -10.27
CA GLY A 83 8.73 1.82 -10.26
C GLY A 83 9.96 2.32 -9.48
N SER A 84 10.21 3.63 -9.45
CA SER A 84 11.31 4.20 -8.67
C SER A 84 11.02 4.37 -7.18
N ARG A 85 9.74 4.45 -6.78
CA ARG A 85 9.35 4.61 -5.37
C ARG A 85 8.87 3.32 -4.71
N ILE A 86 8.20 2.45 -5.46
CA ILE A 86 7.67 1.18 -4.99
C ILE A 86 8.56 0.08 -5.58
N ASN A 87 9.75 -0.07 -5.01
CA ASN A 87 10.71 -1.10 -5.37
C ASN A 87 11.36 -1.72 -4.13
N ASP A 88 12.16 -2.74 -4.39
CA ASP A 88 12.81 -3.55 -3.35
C ASP A 88 14.15 -2.95 -2.87
N ASN A 89 14.47 -1.70 -3.22
CA ASN A 89 15.69 -1.02 -2.77
C ASN A 89 15.50 -0.45 -1.35
N PHE A 90 15.37 -1.35 -0.38
CA PHE A 90 15.21 -0.97 1.02
C PHE A 90 16.51 -0.36 1.59
N GLN A 91 16.37 0.75 2.33
CA GLN A 91 17.49 1.32 3.06
C GLN A 91 17.92 0.38 4.19
N VAL A 92 19.17 -0.09 4.14
CA VAL A 92 19.77 -0.84 5.24
C VAL A 92 20.24 0.16 6.30
N LEU A 93 19.64 0.10 7.49
CA LEU A 93 20.09 0.88 8.64
C LEU A 93 21.19 0.11 9.37
N ASN A 94 22.35 0.75 9.57
CA ASN A 94 23.39 0.20 10.42
C ASN A 94 22.98 0.37 11.88
N SER A 95 23.17 -0.67 12.70
CA SER A 95 22.94 -0.60 14.14
C SER A 95 23.77 0.52 14.76
N ALA A 96 23.14 1.34 15.61
CA ALA A 96 23.88 2.30 16.42
C ALA A 96 24.85 1.54 17.33
N SER A 97 26.13 1.92 17.26
CA SER A 97 27.20 1.41 18.15
C SER A 97 27.05 1.94 19.57
#